data_AF-A0A2V6WLY9-F1
#
_entry.id   AF-A0A2V6WLY9-F1
#
_cell.length_a   1.000
_cell.length_b   1.000
_cell.length_c   1.000
_cell.angle_alpha   90.00
_cell.angle_beta   90.00
_cell.angle_gamma   90.00
#
_symmetry.space_group_name_H-M   'P 1'
#
loop_
_entity.id
_entity.type
_entity.pdbx_description
1 polymer ?
#
loop_
_entity_poly.entity_id
_entity_poly.type
_entity_poly.pdbx_seq_one_letter_code
_entity_poly.pdbx_strand_id
1 'polypeptide(L)'
;DRDNDPDVLALNGSSAALCLSGIPFQGPVGAVRVGLVDGRFIVNPTTSEQSLSSLDLVIAATEEAVLMVESGANEVGEETILEAIAFGHEHCRRL
;
A
#
# COMPACT_ATOMS: atom_id res chain seq x y z
N ASP A 1 -2.92 -9.20 13.07
CA ASP A 1 -2.23 -9.59 14.33
C ASP A 1 -1.80 -8.30 15.01
N ARG A 2 -1.13 -8.30 16.16
CA ARG A 2 -0.68 -7.03 16.79
C ARG A 2 0.52 -6.38 16.08
N ASP A 3 0.94 -6.96 14.96
CA ASP A 3 2.20 -6.64 14.29
C ASP A 3 2.01 -5.89 12.98
N ASN A 4 0.77 -5.71 12.50
CA ASN A 4 0.43 -4.90 11.34
C ASN A 4 -0.79 -4.00 11.61
N ASP A 5 -0.76 -2.79 11.07
CA ASP A 5 -1.91 -1.88 11.11
C ASP A 5 -3.09 -2.50 10.33
N PRO A 6 -4.32 -2.49 10.88
CA PRO A 6 -5.49 -3.06 10.20
C PRO A 6 -5.95 -2.27 8.96
N ASP A 7 -5.46 -1.06 8.72
CA ASP A 7 -5.91 -0.19 7.64
C ASP A 7 -5.88 -0.82 6.24
N VAL A 8 -4.76 -1.44 5.84
CA VAL A 8 -4.59 -2.12 4.56
C VAL A 8 -5.55 -3.30 4.43
N LEU A 9 -5.71 -4.09 5.51
CA LEU A 9 -6.67 -5.19 5.53
C LEU A 9 -8.12 -4.71 5.43
N ALA A 10 -8.45 -3.59 6.07
CA ALA A 10 -9.78 -2.98 5.99
C ALA A 10 -10.10 -2.49 4.58
N LEU A 11 -9.12 -1.89 3.88
CA LEU A 11 -9.27 -1.40 2.52
C LEU A 11 -9.48 -2.55 1.53
N ASN A 12 -8.65 -3.59 1.62
CA ASN A 12 -8.78 -4.81 0.82
C ASN A 12 -10.09 -5.57 1.11
N GLY A 13 -10.48 -5.68 2.39
CA GLY A 13 -11.74 -6.29 2.79
C GLY A 13 -12.96 -5.53 2.26
N SER A 14 -12.91 -4.20 2.26
CA SER A 14 -13.97 -3.34 1.71
C SER A 14 -14.08 -3.49 0.19
N SER A 15 -12.96 -3.52 -0.51
CA SER A 15 -12.89 -3.80 -1.95
C SER A 15 -13.52 -5.16 -2.30
N ALA A 16 -13.14 -6.21 -1.57
CA ALA A 16 -13.72 -7.55 -1.74
C ALA A 16 -15.23 -7.56 -1.47
N ALA A 17 -15.69 -6.91 -0.38
CA ALA A 17 -17.11 -6.82 -0.06
C ALA A 17 -17.90 -6.08 -1.16
N LEU A 18 -17.36 -4.98 -1.71
CA LEU A 18 -17.98 -4.24 -2.80
C LEU A 18 -18.07 -5.09 -4.07
N CYS A 19 -17.02 -5.84 -4.42
CA CYS A 19 -17.04 -6.78 -5.55
C CYS A 19 -18.11 -7.87 -5.39
N LEU A 20 -18.40 -8.30 -4.16
CA LEU A 20 -19.43 -9.32 -3.87
C LEU A 20 -20.84 -8.75 -3.68
N SER A 21 -20.99 -7.44 -3.51
CA SER A 21 -22.25 -6.79 -3.14
C SER A 21 -23.28 -6.71 -4.26
N GLY A 22 -22.85 -6.82 -5.53
CA GLY A 22 -23.70 -6.58 -6.71
C GLY A 22 -23.97 -5.09 -7.00
N ILE A 23 -23.41 -4.17 -6.20
CA ILE A 23 -23.45 -2.74 -6.48
C ILE A 23 -22.53 -2.43 -7.68
N PRO A 24 -22.90 -1.49 -8.58
CA PRO A 24 -21.99 -1.02 -9.62
C PRO A 24 -20.71 -0.43 -9.02
N PHE A 25 -19.60 -1.14 -9.17
CA PHE A 25 -18.29 -0.77 -8.64
C PHE A 25 -17.21 -1.07 -9.67
N GLN A 26 -16.37 -0.09 -9.98
CA GLN A 26 -15.26 -0.19 -10.94
C GLN A 26 -13.96 -0.66 -10.26
N GLY A 27 -14.06 -1.69 -9.41
CA GLY A 27 -12.93 -2.35 -8.78
C GLY A 27 -12.51 -3.63 -9.52
N PRO A 28 -11.73 -4.52 -8.87
CA PRO A 28 -11.25 -4.42 -7.50
C PRO A 28 -10.16 -3.35 -7.33
N VAL A 29 -10.05 -2.86 -6.09
CA VAL A 29 -8.91 -2.06 -5.62
C VAL A 29 -8.09 -2.90 -4.67
N GLY A 30 -6.79 -2.99 -4.91
CA GLY A 30 -5.81 -3.55 -3.99
C GLY A 30 -5.09 -2.43 -3.24
N ALA A 31 -4.78 -2.65 -1.97
CA ALA A 31 -4.02 -1.74 -1.14
C ALA A 31 -2.84 -2.45 -0.47
N VAL A 32 -1.72 -1.75 -0.38
CA VAL A 32 -0.54 -2.17 0.39
C VAL A 32 0.11 -0.98 1.08
N ARG A 33 0.90 -1.26 2.10
CA ARG A 33 1.83 -0.31 2.71
C ARG A 33 3.25 -0.63 2.25
N VAL A 34 4.05 0.38 1.94
CA VAL A 34 5.44 0.25 1.50
C VAL A 34 6.34 1.00 2.48
N GLY A 35 7.29 0.27 3.06
CA GLY A 35 8.37 0.81 3.87
C GLY A 35 9.69 0.88 3.10
N LEU A 36 10.62 1.71 3.56
CA LEU A 36 12.02 1.78 3.11
C LEU A 36 12.95 1.57 4.31
N VAL A 37 13.42 0.34 4.49
CA VAL A 37 14.30 -0.08 5.59
C VAL A 37 15.66 -0.45 5.01
N ASP A 38 16.74 0.14 5.53
CA ASP A 38 18.11 -0.06 5.04
C ASP A 38 18.27 0.05 3.51
N GLY A 39 17.55 1.02 2.92
CA GLY A 39 17.57 1.29 1.48
C GLY A 39 16.82 0.25 0.63
N ARG A 40 15.97 -0.59 1.24
CA ARG A 40 15.16 -1.60 0.53
C ARG A 40 13.68 -1.40 0.77
N PHE A 41 12.88 -1.55 -0.29
CA PHE A 41 11.43 -1.54 -0.17
C PHE A 41 10.91 -2.82 0.48
N ILE A 42 10.00 -2.67 1.45
CA ILE A 42 9.31 -3.76 2.12
C ILE A 42 7.81 -3.56 1.96
N VAL A 43 7.10 -4.58 1.49
CA VAL A 43 5.63 -4.56 1.40
C VAL A 43 5.00 -5.03 2.71
N ASN A 44 3.98 -4.31 3.16
CA ASN A 44 3.25 -4.50 4.42
C ASN A 44 4.20 -4.75 5.62
N PRO A 45 5.11 -3.80 5.89
CA PRO A 45 6.09 -3.95 6.97
C PRO A 45 5.40 -4.15 8.32
N THR A 46 6.02 -4.97 9.16
CA THR A 46 5.64 -5.13 10.57
C THR A 46 5.85 -3.83 11.35
N THR A 47 5.21 -3.70 12.52
CA THR A 47 5.40 -2.55 13.43
C THR A 47 6.88 -2.29 13.75
N SER A 48 7.68 -3.36 13.90
CA SER A 48 9.13 -3.23 14.11
C SER A 48 9.85 -2.67 12.89
N GLU A 49 9.52 -3.13 11.68
CA GLU A 49 10.15 -2.63 10.45
C GLU A 49 9.73 -1.19 10.15
N GLN A 50 8.47 -0.84 10.41
CA GLN A 50 7.97 0.53 10.29
C GLN A 50 8.76 1.50 11.16
N SER A 51 9.12 1.10 12.39
CA SER A 51 9.91 1.95 13.30
C SER A 51 11.34 2.25 12.80
N LEU A 52 11.86 1.42 11.90
CA LEU A 52 13.17 1.59 11.25
C LEU A 52 13.03 2.19 9.84
N SER A 53 11.80 2.40 9.38
CA SER A 53 11.53 2.80 8.02
C SER A 53 11.72 4.30 7.83
N SER A 54 12.38 4.67 6.75
CA SER A 54 12.52 6.07 6.31
C SER A 54 11.33 6.54 5.44
N LEU A 55 10.49 5.60 5.00
CA LEU A 55 9.28 5.83 4.22
C LEU A 55 8.12 5.06 4.82
N ASP A 56 6.95 5.66 4.91
CA ASP A 56 5.70 4.99 5.22
C ASP A 56 4.67 5.42 4.18
N LEU A 57 4.41 4.56 3.20
CA LEU A 57 3.58 4.87 2.05
C LEU A 57 2.43 3.86 1.94
N VAL A 58 1.19 4.31 2.07
CA VAL A 58 0.00 3.52 1.77
C VAL A 58 -0.46 3.86 0.37
N ILE A 59 -0.69 2.84 -0.45
CA ILE A 59 -1.13 2.97 -1.83
C ILE A 59 -2.36 2.11 -2.07
N ALA A 60 -3.33 2.66 -2.81
CA ALA A 60 -4.49 1.94 -3.30
C ALA A 60 -4.59 2.09 -4.83
N ALA A 61 -4.78 0.98 -5.54
CA ALA A 61 -4.72 0.94 -6.98
C ALA A 61 -5.64 -0.14 -7.57
N THR A 62 -6.07 0.06 -8.81
CA THR A 62 -6.66 -1.00 -9.65
C THR A 62 -5.57 -1.73 -10.44
N GLU A 63 -5.97 -2.68 -11.28
CA GLU A 63 -5.07 -3.33 -12.23
C GLU A 63 -4.33 -2.33 -13.13
N GLU A 64 -5.00 -1.26 -13.53
CA GLU A 64 -4.46 -0.33 -14.53
C GLU A 64 -3.84 0.92 -13.92
N ALA A 65 -4.36 1.41 -12.80
CA ALA A 65 -4.02 2.74 -12.31
C ALA A 65 -3.91 2.85 -10.79
N VAL A 66 -2.99 3.70 -10.35
CA VAL A 66 -2.91 4.17 -8.96
C VAL A 66 -4.06 5.16 -8.73
N LEU A 67 -4.81 4.96 -7.65
CA LEU A 67 -5.97 5.80 -7.29
C LEU A 67 -5.67 6.74 -6.13
N MET A 68 -4.93 6.27 -5.13
CA MET A 68 -4.63 7.02 -3.92
C MET A 68 -3.23 6.65 -3.39
N VAL A 69 -2.53 7.66 -2.89
CA VAL A 69 -1.27 7.53 -2.15
C VAL A 69 -1.34 8.44 -0.93
N GLU A 70 -1.00 7.91 0.24
CA GLU A 70 -0.78 8.66 1.49
C GLU A 70 0.62 8.29 1.99
N SER A 71 1.46 9.28 2.31
CA SER A 71 2.85 9.00 2.68
C SER A 71 3.44 9.95 3.72
N GLY A 72 4.16 9.38 4.68
CA GLY A 72 5.13 10.08 5.53
C GLY A 72 6.56 9.63 5.20
N ALA A 73 7.51 10.56 5.11
CA ALA A 73 8.89 10.25 4.77
C ALA A 73 9.91 11.14 5.50
N ASN A 74 11.06 10.57 5.85
CA ASN A 74 12.18 11.27 6.49
C ASN A 74 13.19 11.74 5.42
N GLU A 75 12.88 12.87 4.75
CA GLU A 75 13.72 13.49 3.71
C GLU A 75 14.12 12.52 2.56
N VAL A 76 13.24 11.56 2.24
CA VAL A 76 13.41 10.64 1.11
C VAL A 76 13.28 11.42 -0.20
N GLY A 77 14.17 11.13 -1.16
CA GLY A 77 14.16 11.77 -2.47
C GLY A 77 12.92 11.43 -3.28
N GLU A 78 12.48 12.37 -4.14
CA GLU A 78 11.28 12.22 -4.98
C GLU A 78 11.36 10.99 -5.91
N GLU A 79 12.53 10.71 -6.47
CA GLU A 79 12.76 9.53 -7.31
C GLU A 79 12.48 8.23 -6.55
N THR A 80 12.96 8.12 -5.31
CA THR A 80 12.71 6.96 -4.44
C THR A 80 11.24 6.83 -4.06
N ILE A 81 10.51 7.95 -3.89
CA ILE A 81 9.06 7.92 -3.66
C ILE A 81 8.33 7.37 -4.91
N LEU A 82 8.72 7.81 -6.11
CA LEU A 82 8.15 7.30 -7.36
C LEU A 82 8.42 5.80 -7.55
N GLU A 83 9.63 5.35 -7.23
CA GLU A 83 9.97 3.92 -7.22
C GLU A 83 9.13 3.13 -6.20
N ALA A 84 8.91 3.68 -5.00
CA ALA A 84 8.06 3.05 -3.99
C ALA A 84 6.59 2.96 -4.43
N ILE A 85 6.06 3.97 -5.11
CA ILE A 85 4.72 3.96 -5.70
C ILE A 85 4.62 2.86 -6.77
N ALA A 86 5.60 2.76 -7.66
CA ALA A 86 5.63 1.74 -8.70
C ALA A 86 5.72 0.32 -8.11
N PHE A 87 6.59 0.13 -7.11
CA PHE A 87 6.72 -1.12 -6.35
C PHE A 87 5.40 -1.50 -5.67
N GLY A 88 4.77 -0.55 -4.97
CA GLY A 88 3.49 -0.76 -4.31
C GLY A 88 2.36 -1.11 -5.29
N HIS A 89 2.29 -0.44 -6.45
CA HIS A 89 1.28 -0.73 -7.47
C HIS A 89 1.43 -2.14 -8.03
N GLU A 90 2.66 -2.63 -8.25
CA GLU A 90 2.89 -4.03 -8.64
C GLU A 90 2.32 -5.01 -7.60
N HIS A 91 2.48 -4.72 -6.31
CA HIS A 91 1.93 -5.56 -5.25
C HIS A 91 0.41 -5.46 -5.13
N CYS A 92 -0.18 -4.27 -5.30
CA CYS A 92 -1.64 -4.10 -5.34
C CYS A 92 -2.30 -4.96 -6.42
N ARG A 93 -1.68 -5.10 -7.59
CA ARG A 93 -2.21 -5.88 -8.73
C ARG A 93 -2.32 -7.38 -8.48
N ARG A 94 -1.74 -7.88 -7.39
CA ARG A 94 -1.76 -9.31 -7.01
C ARG A 94 -2.89 -9.65 -6.03
N LEU A 95 -3.67 -8.64 -5.62
CA LEU A 95 -4.79 -8.74 -4.68
C LEU A 95 -6.13 -8.62 -5.45
#